data_AF-A0A956MKR8-F1
#
_entry.id   AF-A0A956MKR8-F1
#
_cell.length_a   1.000
_cell.length_b   1.000
_cell.length_c   1.000
_cell.angle_alpha   90.00
_cell.angle_beta   90.00
_cell.angle_gamma   90.00
#
_symmetry.space_group_name_H-M   'P 1'
#
loop_
_entity.id
_entity.type
_entity.pdbx_description
1 polymer ?
#
loop_
_entity_poly.entity_id
_entity_poly.type
_entity_poly.pdbx_seq_one_letter_code
_entity_poly.pdbx_strand_id
1 'polypeptide(L)'
;EDPIGKVLAGEPAARVVGLVPDVQMRSLRAPGRPAVYWPIEQRYSPFVALHLRTADGASLTAGDLRALVRRVDPELPAPVVIDLRAAVRDSLAETRTLGLLLATFAGLALLLATIGLYGLVSFQAAQRVREIGIRAALGARPLSLTRLVVRRGLILAGAGALGGLLASWALGHALQSLLYDVDAQDPWTAAAAALVLLVTAVAAAWIPARRAGRVDALVALRS
;
A
#
# COMPACT_ATOMS: atom_id res chain seq x y z
N GLU A 1 2.93 9.93 34.82
CA GLU A 1 3.11 11.12 35.69
C GLU A 1 2.94 12.35 34.81
N ASP A 2 2.24 13.37 35.30
CA ASP A 2 2.14 14.65 34.60
C ASP A 2 3.46 15.44 34.75
N PRO A 3 4.15 15.78 33.65
CA PRO A 3 5.38 16.54 33.71
C PRO A 3 5.16 18.05 33.91
N ILE A 4 3.92 18.55 33.77
CA ILE A 4 3.63 19.98 33.91
C ILE A 4 3.95 20.44 35.34
N GLY A 5 4.64 21.59 35.45
CA GLY A 5 5.07 22.17 36.72
C GLY A 5 6.38 21.60 37.28
N LYS A 6 6.86 20.45 36.77
CA LYS A 6 8.17 19.91 37.14
C LYS A 6 9.31 20.75 36.55
N VAL A 7 10.46 20.71 37.22
CA VAL A 7 11.68 21.38 36.77
C VAL A 7 12.54 20.38 35.99
N LEU A 8 12.85 20.71 34.75
CA LEU A 8 13.83 20.02 33.93
C LEU A 8 15.23 20.44 34.41
N ALA A 9 16.01 19.48 34.89
CA ALA A 9 17.39 19.71 35.29
C ALA A 9 18.26 20.00 34.05
N GLY A 10 18.98 21.12 34.07
CA GLY A 10 19.84 21.59 32.99
C GLY A 10 20.39 22.99 33.29
N GLU A 11 21.26 23.50 32.41
CA GLU A 11 21.70 24.89 32.43
C GLU A 11 21.15 25.63 31.19
N PRO A 12 20.19 26.56 31.34
CA PRO A 12 19.47 26.92 32.57
C PRO A 12 18.41 25.89 32.97
N ALA A 13 18.10 25.82 34.27
CA ALA A 13 16.98 25.01 34.77
C ALA A 13 15.65 25.63 34.31
N ALA A 14 14.70 24.81 33.87
CA ALA A 14 13.42 25.30 33.35
C ALA A 14 12.22 24.53 33.87
N ARG A 15 11.11 25.24 34.05
CA ARG A 15 9.83 24.65 34.43
C ARG A 15 9.05 24.25 33.17
N VAL A 16 8.53 23.03 33.16
CA VAL A 16 7.64 22.57 32.10
C VAL A 16 6.29 23.28 32.26
N VAL A 17 5.91 24.10 31.27
CA VAL A 17 4.66 24.87 31.26
C VAL A 17 3.57 24.27 30.38
N GLY A 18 3.93 23.31 29.52
CA GLY A 18 2.99 22.66 28.62
C GLY A 18 3.61 21.50 27.86
N LEU A 19 2.73 20.71 27.26
CA LEU A 19 3.05 19.60 26.38
C LEU A 19 2.44 19.87 25.02
N VAL A 20 3.17 19.55 23.96
CA VAL A 20 2.68 19.59 22.59
C VAL A 20 2.62 18.15 22.05
N PRO A 21 1.72 17.86 21.10
CA PRO A 21 1.73 16.58 20.40
C PRO A 21 3.07 16.32 19.72
N ASP A 22 3.39 15.04 19.51
CA ASP A 22 4.60 14.65 18.82
C ASP A 22 4.65 15.27 17.41
N VAL A 23 5.82 15.81 17.07
CA VAL A 23 6.07 16.42 15.75
C VAL A 23 7.33 15.87 15.13
N GLN A 24 7.21 15.52 13.85
CA GLN A 24 8.33 14.99 13.08
C GLN A 24 9.21 16.14 12.57
N MET A 25 10.17 16.53 13.40
CA MET A 25 10.92 17.79 13.19
C MET A 25 12.13 17.67 12.26
N ARG A 26 12.69 16.46 12.08
CA ARG A 26 13.87 16.24 11.21
C ARG A 26 13.61 15.31 10.01
N SER A 27 12.71 14.36 10.16
CA SER A 27 12.38 13.38 9.14
C SER A 27 10.99 12.84 9.42
N LEU A 28 10.20 12.63 8.36
CA LEU A 28 8.94 11.90 8.45
C LEU A 28 9.17 10.39 8.66
N ARG A 29 10.41 9.92 8.48
CA ARG A 29 10.78 8.49 8.47
C ARG A 29 11.56 8.05 9.72
N ALA A 30 11.79 8.93 10.68
CA ALA A 30 12.57 8.63 11.89
C ALA A 30 11.69 8.85 13.13
N PRO A 31 11.97 8.18 14.26
CA PRO A 31 11.24 8.47 15.49
C PRO A 31 11.47 9.93 15.87
N GLY A 32 10.41 10.58 16.35
CA GLY A 32 10.49 11.91 16.93
C GLY A 32 11.58 11.91 18.00
N ARG A 33 12.59 12.76 17.85
CA ARG A 33 13.61 12.92 18.90
C ARG A 33 12.99 13.78 20.01
N PRO A 34 13.31 13.53 21.29
CA PRO A 34 12.88 14.40 22.37
C PRO A 34 13.26 15.85 22.04
N ALA A 35 12.25 16.72 22.01
CA ALA A 35 12.39 18.12 21.65
C ALA A 35 11.81 18.99 22.77
N VAL A 36 12.48 20.10 23.06
CA VAL A 36 12.03 21.08 24.03
C VAL A 36 11.94 22.43 23.33
N TYR A 37 10.81 23.09 23.46
CA TYR A 37 10.60 24.44 22.94
C TYR A 37 10.98 25.46 24.00
N TRP A 38 11.76 26.46 23.60
CA TRP A 38 12.21 27.55 24.46
C TRP A 38 11.78 28.89 23.89
N PRO A 39 11.32 29.83 24.72
CA PRO A 39 11.18 31.21 24.30
C PRO A 39 12.55 31.77 23.87
N ILE A 40 12.59 32.44 22.71
CA ILE A 40 13.84 32.98 22.15
C ILE A 40 14.52 33.99 23.08
N GLU A 41 13.72 34.69 23.90
CA GLU A 41 14.15 35.65 24.91
C GLU A 41 14.94 34.99 26.05
N GLN A 42 14.63 33.73 26.38
CA GLN A 42 15.30 32.99 27.45
C GLN A 42 16.55 32.27 26.95
N ARG A 43 16.58 31.94 25.65
CA ARG A 43 17.70 31.23 25.03
C ARG A 43 17.92 31.73 23.61
N TYR A 44 18.81 32.70 23.49
CA TYR A 44 19.22 33.23 22.20
C TYR A 44 19.89 32.15 21.34
N SER A 45 19.51 32.12 20.06
CA SER A 45 20.18 31.34 19.02
C SER A 45 20.55 32.29 17.88
N PRO A 46 21.82 32.32 17.43
CA PRO A 46 22.20 33.10 16.26
C PRO A 46 21.62 32.55 14.95
N PHE A 47 21.12 31.30 14.97
CA PHE A 47 20.41 30.69 13.85
C PHE A 47 18.91 30.70 14.13
N VAL A 48 18.19 31.59 13.46
CA VAL A 48 16.73 31.72 13.57
C VAL A 48 16.09 31.40 12.22
N ALA A 49 15.12 30.49 12.24
CA ALA A 49 14.22 30.27 11.12
C ALA A 49 12.89 30.95 11.45
N LEU A 50 12.37 31.74 10.52
CA LEU A 50 11.12 32.47 10.69
C LEU A 50 10.01 31.73 9.95
N HIS A 51 9.08 31.14 10.69
CA HIS A 51 7.94 30.45 10.12
C HIS A 51 6.80 31.44 9.87
N LEU A 52 6.41 31.58 8.61
CA LEU A 52 5.32 32.45 8.20
C LEU A 52 4.14 31.60 7.78
N ARG A 53 2.96 31.88 8.35
CA ARG A 53 1.69 31.28 7.94
C ARG A 53 0.85 32.35 7.28
N THR A 54 0.54 32.19 6.00
CA THR A 54 -0.41 33.05 5.30
C THR A 54 -1.85 32.59 5.54
N ALA A 55 -2.80 33.52 5.47
CA ALA A 55 -4.22 33.18 5.42
C ALA A 55 -4.55 32.46 4.11
N ASP A 56 -5.58 31.62 4.11
CA ASP A 56 -5.96 30.86 2.93
C ASP A 56 -6.29 31.79 1.75
N GLY A 57 -5.65 31.54 0.60
CA GLY A 57 -5.79 32.34 -0.63
C GLY A 57 -4.71 33.41 -0.83
N ALA A 58 -3.94 33.77 0.20
CA ALA A 58 -2.78 34.64 0.04
C ALA A 58 -1.52 33.81 -0.28
N SER A 59 -0.96 33.97 -1.49
CA SER A 59 0.35 33.42 -1.82
C SER A 59 1.41 34.51 -1.65
N LEU A 60 2.42 34.22 -0.84
CA LEU A 60 3.64 35.01 -0.76
C LEU A 60 4.71 34.25 -1.54
N THR A 61 5.32 34.89 -2.52
CA THR A 61 6.44 34.28 -3.23
C THR A 61 7.74 34.47 -2.47
N ALA A 62 8.74 33.62 -2.75
CA ALA A 62 10.10 33.85 -2.25
C ALA A 62 10.68 35.20 -2.69
N GLY A 63 10.25 35.72 -3.85
CA GLY A 63 10.62 37.04 -4.33
C GLY A 63 10.11 38.16 -3.42
N ASP A 64 8.84 38.08 -3.02
CA ASP A 64 8.20 39.07 -2.14
C ASP A 64 8.87 39.12 -0.77
N LEU A 65 9.18 37.96 -0.20
CA LEU A 65 9.86 37.85 1.09
C LEU A 65 11.30 38.38 1.03
N ARG A 66 12.05 38.08 -0.04
CA ARG A 66 13.40 38.64 -0.22
C ARG A 66 13.36 40.16 -0.40
N ALA A 67 12.35 40.69 -1.10
CA ALA A 67 12.17 42.12 -1.24
C ALA A 67 11.80 42.80 0.09
N LEU A 68 10.98 42.15 0.92
CA LEU A 68 10.66 42.62 2.28
C LEU A 68 11.90 42.66 3.17
N VAL A 69 12.69 41.58 3.22
CA VAL A 69 13.91 41.54 4.07
C VAL A 69 14.91 42.62 3.65
N ARG A 70 15.16 42.79 2.34
CA ARG A 70 16.04 43.86 1.84
C ARG A 70 15.59 45.27 2.20
N ARG A 71 14.27 45.50 2.38
CA ARG A 71 13.75 46.81 2.82
C ARG A 71 13.94 47.06 4.31
N VAL A 72 13.93 46.00 5.11
CA VAL A 72 14.15 46.10 6.56
C VAL A 72 15.63 46.37 6.82
N ASP A 73 16.51 45.58 6.20
CA ASP A 73 17.95 45.73 6.33
C ASP A 73 18.66 45.18 5.07
N PRO A 74 19.31 46.04 4.27
CA PRO A 74 20.06 45.63 3.08
C PRO A 74 21.32 44.81 3.38
N GLU A 75 21.87 44.88 4.59
CA GLU A 75 23.09 44.15 4.97
C GLU A 75 22.80 42.67 5.30
N LEU A 76 21.53 42.32 5.51
CA LEU A 76 21.14 40.93 5.78
C LEU A 76 21.30 40.05 4.52
N PRO A 77 21.84 38.82 4.67
CA PRO A 77 21.86 37.83 3.60
C PRO A 77 20.45 37.54 3.07
N ALA A 78 20.36 37.30 1.75
CA ALA A 78 19.08 36.91 1.15
C ALA A 78 18.55 35.63 1.81
N PRO A 79 17.33 35.65 2.37
CA PRO A 79 16.81 34.49 3.09
C PRO A 79 16.60 33.30 2.15
N VAL A 80 16.95 32.12 2.64
CA VAL A 80 16.52 30.86 2.03
C VAL A 80 15.06 30.66 2.37
N VAL A 81 14.20 30.84 1.37
CA VAL A 81 12.75 30.66 1.52
C VAL A 81 12.40 29.24 1.11
N ILE A 82 11.82 28.49 2.03
CA ILE A 82 11.34 27.11 1.81
C ILE A 82 9.83 27.12 1.95
N ASP A 83 9.12 26.72 0.89
CA ASP A 83 7.70 26.41 0.99
C ASP A 83 7.57 25.05 1.69
N LEU A 84 7.16 25.07 2.96
CA LEU A 84 6.96 23.85 3.76
C LEU A 84 5.94 22.90 3.12
N ARG A 85 4.89 23.42 2.44
CA ARG A 85 3.89 22.56 1.77
C ARG A 85 4.49 21.90 0.53
N ALA A 86 5.33 22.61 -0.23
CA ALA A 86 6.08 22.00 -1.33
C ALA A 86 7.09 20.96 -0.83
N ALA A 87 7.90 21.31 0.18
CA ALA A 87 8.90 20.41 0.75
C ALA A 87 8.30 19.11 1.32
N VAL A 88 7.14 19.19 1.97
CA VAL A 88 6.39 18.00 2.41
C VAL A 88 5.91 17.17 1.22
N ARG A 89 5.35 17.81 0.18
CA ARG A 89 4.92 17.09 -1.05
C ARG A 89 6.09 16.39 -1.74
N ASP A 90 7.24 17.05 -1.85
CA ASP A 90 8.43 16.48 -2.48
C ASP A 90 9.00 15.31 -1.66
N SER A 91 9.00 15.43 -0.33
CA SER A 91 9.41 14.33 0.57
C SER A 91 8.53 13.09 0.41
N LEU A 92 7.24 13.29 0.11
CA LEU A 92 6.29 12.19 -0.16
C LEU A 92 6.38 11.68 -1.61
N ALA A 93 6.88 12.47 -2.56
CA ALA A 93 6.95 12.10 -3.97
C ALA A 93 7.93 10.94 -4.22
N GLU A 94 9.06 10.90 -3.51
CA GLU A 94 10.03 9.81 -3.59
C GLU A 94 9.40 8.47 -3.17
N THR A 95 8.73 8.46 -2.00
CA THR A 95 8.03 7.27 -1.49
C THR A 95 6.90 6.84 -2.43
N ARG A 96 6.15 7.80 -2.99
CA ARG A 96 5.08 7.52 -3.95
C ARG A 96 5.60 6.87 -5.24
N THR A 97 6.78 7.28 -5.71
CA THR A 97 7.38 6.74 -6.94
C THR A 97 7.78 5.28 -6.77
N LEU A 98 8.45 4.95 -5.66
CA LEU A 98 8.77 3.56 -5.33
C LEU A 98 7.52 2.71 -5.10
N GLY A 99 6.52 3.27 -4.42
CA GLY A 99 5.22 2.62 -4.23
C GLY A 99 4.52 2.30 -5.55
N LEU A 100 4.53 3.23 -6.52
CA LEU A 100 3.99 3.01 -7.86
C LEU A 100 4.75 1.90 -8.60
N LEU A 101 6.08 1.89 -8.54
CA LEU A 101 6.88 0.85 -9.19
C LEU A 101 6.57 -0.54 -8.61
N LEU A 102 6.53 -0.66 -7.28
CA LEU A 102 6.15 -1.90 -6.60
C LEU A 102 4.72 -2.32 -6.94
N ALA A 103 3.77 -1.38 -6.99
CA ALA A 103 2.39 -1.65 -7.38
C ALA A 103 2.31 -2.17 -8.83
N THR A 104 3.10 -1.61 -9.76
CA THR A 104 3.15 -2.13 -11.13
C THR A 104 3.71 -3.54 -11.20
N PHE A 105 4.78 -3.85 -10.48
CA PHE A 105 5.31 -5.21 -10.42
C PHE A 105 4.34 -6.20 -9.77
N ALA A 106 3.68 -5.79 -8.69
CA ALA A 106 2.63 -6.59 -8.05
C ALA A 106 1.47 -6.88 -9.02
N GLY A 107 1.04 -5.87 -9.79
CA GLY A 107 0.02 -6.02 -10.83
C GLY A 107 0.44 -6.99 -11.93
N LEU A 108 1.68 -6.90 -12.40
CA LEU A 108 2.24 -7.84 -13.40
C LEU A 108 2.36 -9.26 -12.85
N ALA A 109 2.81 -9.42 -11.61
CA ALA A 109 2.91 -10.71 -10.94
C ALA A 109 1.52 -11.34 -10.77
N LEU A 110 0.52 -10.55 -10.37
CA LEU A 110 -0.88 -11.00 -10.28
C LEU A 110 -1.40 -11.42 -11.66
N LEU A 111 -1.14 -10.64 -12.71
CA LEU A 111 -1.53 -10.99 -14.08
C LEU A 111 -0.88 -12.31 -14.51
N LEU A 112 0.43 -12.48 -14.30
CA LEU A 112 1.13 -13.72 -14.62
C LEU A 112 0.57 -14.91 -13.84
N ALA A 113 0.28 -14.71 -12.55
CA ALA A 113 -0.34 -15.73 -11.70
C ALA A 113 -1.74 -16.12 -12.20
N THR A 114 -2.57 -15.15 -12.59
CA THR A 114 -3.91 -15.42 -13.16
C THR A 114 -3.82 -16.21 -14.47
N ILE A 115 -2.89 -15.87 -15.36
CA ILE A 115 -2.66 -16.60 -16.62
C ILE A 115 -2.20 -18.03 -16.33
N GLY A 116 -1.22 -18.21 -15.44
CA GLY A 116 -0.71 -19.53 -15.07
C GLY A 116 -1.77 -20.41 -14.42
N LEU A 117 -2.56 -19.84 -13.50
CA LEU A 117 -3.67 -20.53 -12.84
C LEU A 117 -4.75 -20.92 -13.85
N TYR A 118 -5.11 -20.01 -14.77
CA TYR A 118 -6.07 -20.30 -15.83
C TYR A 118 -5.59 -21.44 -16.72
N GLY A 119 -4.33 -21.39 -17.18
CA GLY A 119 -3.73 -22.44 -18.01
C GLY A 119 -3.73 -23.80 -17.31
N LEU A 120 -3.29 -23.86 -16.06
CA LEU A 120 -3.24 -25.08 -15.27
C LEU A 120 -4.63 -25.68 -15.04
N VAL A 121 -5.58 -24.87 -14.57
CA VAL A 121 -6.94 -25.33 -14.26
C VAL A 121 -7.69 -25.72 -15.55
N SER A 122 -7.55 -24.94 -16.61
CA SER A 122 -8.16 -25.25 -17.91
C SER A 122 -7.60 -26.53 -18.52
N PHE A 123 -6.29 -26.76 -18.43
CA PHE A 123 -5.66 -27.98 -18.90
C PHE A 123 -6.15 -29.22 -18.14
N GLN A 124 -6.21 -29.14 -16.80
CA GLN A 124 -6.76 -30.22 -15.98
C GLN A 124 -8.24 -30.49 -16.26
N ALA A 125 -9.03 -29.43 -16.50
CA ALA A 125 -10.43 -29.56 -16.89
C ALA A 125 -10.56 -30.25 -18.26
N ALA A 126 -9.76 -29.84 -19.25
CA ALA A 126 -9.74 -30.40 -20.59
C ALA A 126 -9.41 -31.91 -20.60
N GLN A 127 -8.43 -32.36 -19.80
CA GLN A 127 -8.12 -33.79 -19.68
C GLN A 127 -9.30 -34.63 -19.15
N ARG A 128 -10.19 -34.02 -18.35
CA ARG A 128 -11.36 -34.72 -17.78
C ARG A 128 -12.59 -34.67 -18.66
N VAL A 129 -12.59 -33.88 -19.74
CA VAL A 129 -13.72 -33.81 -20.69
C VAL A 129 -14.07 -35.18 -21.27
N ARG A 130 -13.08 -36.04 -21.50
CA ARG A 130 -13.32 -37.38 -22.05
C ARG A 130 -14.09 -38.30 -21.10
N GLU A 131 -13.81 -38.25 -19.80
CA GLU A 131 -14.60 -38.97 -18.77
C GLU A 131 -16.02 -38.40 -18.64
N ILE A 132 -16.15 -37.08 -18.82
CA ILE A 132 -17.42 -36.36 -18.73
C ILE A 132 -18.34 -36.75 -19.88
N GLY A 133 -17.82 -36.81 -21.11
CA GLY A 133 -18.59 -37.22 -22.29
C GLY A 133 -19.09 -38.66 -22.19
N ILE A 134 -18.26 -39.59 -21.71
CA ILE A 134 -18.65 -40.99 -21.50
C ILE A 134 -19.77 -41.10 -20.44
N ARG A 135 -19.67 -40.38 -19.33
CA ARG A 135 -20.73 -40.37 -18.28
C ARG A 135 -22.00 -39.67 -18.73
N ALA A 136 -21.89 -38.62 -19.55
CA ALA A 136 -23.04 -37.95 -20.15
C ALA A 136 -23.80 -38.86 -21.11
N ALA A 137 -23.08 -39.65 -21.93
CA ALA A 137 -23.68 -40.67 -22.81
C ALA A 137 -24.42 -41.78 -22.03
N LEU A 138 -24.01 -42.06 -20.79
CA LEU A 138 -24.68 -42.97 -19.87
C LEU A 138 -25.83 -42.32 -19.06
N GLY A 139 -26.21 -41.07 -19.37
CA GLY A 139 -27.33 -40.36 -18.74
C GLY A 139 -27.00 -39.63 -17.43
N ALA A 140 -25.72 -39.49 -17.06
CA ALA A 140 -25.34 -38.80 -15.84
C ALA A 140 -25.53 -37.27 -15.96
N ARG A 141 -26.07 -36.62 -14.91
CA ARG A 141 -26.29 -35.17 -14.87
C ARG A 141 -24.96 -34.40 -15.06
N PRO A 142 -24.82 -33.53 -16.09
CA PRO A 142 -23.60 -32.76 -16.36
C PRO A 142 -23.14 -31.90 -15.18
N LEU A 143 -24.09 -31.46 -14.35
CA LEU A 143 -23.84 -30.58 -13.20
C LEU A 143 -22.89 -31.19 -12.14
N SER A 144 -22.97 -32.50 -11.91
CA SER A 144 -22.17 -33.17 -10.87
C SER A 144 -20.67 -33.20 -11.22
N LEU A 145 -20.37 -33.27 -12.51
CA LEU A 145 -19.02 -33.34 -13.06
C LEU A 145 -18.34 -31.97 -13.09
N THR A 146 -19.07 -30.92 -13.52
CA THR A 146 -18.63 -29.52 -13.37
C THR A 146 -18.30 -29.19 -11.93
N ARG A 147 -19.12 -29.62 -10.96
CA ARG A 147 -18.92 -29.33 -9.54
C ARG A 147 -17.64 -29.97 -8.99
N LEU A 148 -17.27 -31.16 -9.48
CA LEU A 148 -16.05 -31.85 -9.07
C LEU A 148 -14.79 -31.14 -9.57
N VAL A 149 -14.79 -30.68 -10.83
CA VAL A 149 -13.68 -29.95 -11.44
C VAL A 149 -13.50 -28.58 -10.77
N VAL A 150 -14.61 -27.84 -10.59
CA VAL A 150 -14.60 -26.55 -9.90
C VAL A 150 -14.12 -26.68 -8.46
N ARG A 151 -14.57 -27.72 -7.73
CA ARG A 151 -14.11 -27.96 -6.35
C ARG A 151 -12.60 -28.18 -6.27
N ARG A 152 -12.01 -28.92 -7.21
CA ARG A 152 -10.54 -29.11 -7.24
C ARG A 152 -9.80 -27.82 -7.59
N GLY A 153 -10.29 -27.06 -8.57
CA GLY A 153 -9.75 -25.74 -8.89
C GLY A 153 -9.79 -24.80 -7.68
N LEU A 154 -10.89 -24.80 -6.94
CA LEU A 154 -11.06 -24.02 -5.70
C LEU A 154 -10.13 -24.49 -4.58
N ILE A 155 -9.90 -25.79 -4.41
CA ILE A 155 -8.95 -26.30 -3.41
C ILE A 155 -7.52 -25.84 -3.75
N LEU A 156 -7.12 -25.94 -5.02
CA LEU A 156 -5.79 -25.53 -5.45
C LEU A 156 -5.58 -24.02 -5.29
N ALA A 157 -6.56 -23.23 -5.73
CA ALA A 157 -6.54 -21.78 -5.59
C ALA A 157 -6.61 -21.33 -4.13
N GLY A 158 -7.43 -22.00 -3.31
CA GLY A 158 -7.55 -21.72 -1.88
C GLY A 158 -6.28 -22.05 -1.11
N ALA A 159 -5.63 -23.18 -1.39
CA ALA A 159 -4.35 -23.54 -0.78
C ALA A 159 -3.24 -22.55 -1.17
N GLY A 160 -3.18 -22.17 -2.46
CA GLY A 160 -2.25 -21.15 -2.94
C GLY A 160 -2.50 -19.78 -2.31
N ALA A 161 -3.77 -19.36 -2.19
CA ALA A 161 -4.15 -18.10 -1.57
C ALA A 161 -3.80 -18.09 -0.07
N LEU A 162 -4.10 -19.15 0.67
CA LEU A 162 -3.72 -19.27 2.08
C LEU A 162 -2.20 -19.23 2.27
N GLY A 163 -1.45 -19.99 1.48
CA GLY A 163 0.01 -19.97 1.51
C GLY A 163 0.59 -18.60 1.17
N GLY A 164 0.03 -17.93 0.15
CA GLY A 164 0.41 -16.58 -0.25
C GLY A 164 0.11 -15.53 0.82
N LEU A 165 -1.04 -15.61 1.48
CA LEU A 165 -1.40 -14.72 2.59
C LEU A 165 -0.45 -14.88 3.78
N LEU A 166 -0.15 -16.12 4.17
CA LEU A 166 0.80 -16.40 5.25
C LEU A 166 2.21 -15.91 4.91
N ALA A 167 2.68 -16.15 3.68
CA ALA A 167 3.97 -15.67 3.21
C ALA A 167 4.03 -14.13 3.16
N SER A 168 2.97 -13.49 2.65
CA SER A 168 2.86 -12.03 2.61
C SER A 168 2.86 -11.43 4.01
N TRP A 169 2.14 -12.05 4.96
CA TRP A 169 2.11 -11.59 6.35
C TRP A 169 3.50 -11.73 7.01
N ALA A 170 4.15 -12.87 6.85
CA ALA A 170 5.49 -13.11 7.40
C ALA A 170 6.55 -12.16 6.80
N LEU A 171 6.55 -11.99 5.48
CA LEU A 171 7.46 -11.08 4.79
C LEU A 171 7.17 -9.61 5.13
N GLY A 172 5.89 -9.22 5.18
CA GLY A 172 5.48 -7.89 5.61
C GLY A 172 5.98 -7.58 7.01
N HIS A 173 5.81 -8.51 7.95
CA HIS A 173 6.29 -8.34 9.32
C HIS A 173 7.82 -8.28 9.42
N ALA A 174 8.55 -9.11 8.66
CA ALA A 174 10.00 -9.04 8.59
C ALA A 174 10.48 -7.68 8.02
N LEU A 175 9.79 -7.14 7.02
CA LEU A 175 10.10 -5.83 6.43
C LEU A 175 9.75 -4.67 7.35
N GLN A 176 8.74 -4.77 8.22
CA GLN A 176 8.47 -3.74 9.25
C GLN A 176 9.66 -3.51 10.18
N SER A 177 10.43 -4.56 10.47
CA SER A 177 11.64 -4.43 11.28
C SER A 177 12.76 -3.65 10.59
N LEU A 178 12.69 -3.50 9.25
CA LEU A 178 13.68 -2.84 8.41
C LEU A 178 13.23 -1.46 7.91
N LEU A 179 11.92 -1.25 7.70
CA LEU A 179 11.35 0.01 7.22
C LEU A 179 10.51 0.67 8.32
N TYR A 180 10.93 1.88 8.73
CA TYR A 180 10.24 2.68 9.74
C TYR A 180 8.86 3.13 9.25
N ASP A 181 7.84 2.94 10.09
CA ASP A 181 6.47 3.49 9.96
C ASP A 181 5.71 3.09 8.68
N VAL A 182 6.00 1.91 8.12
CA VAL A 182 5.17 1.28 7.09
C VAL A 182 4.17 0.36 7.79
N ASP A 183 2.89 0.73 7.75
CA ASP A 183 1.78 -0.19 8.03
C ASP A 183 1.83 -1.31 6.98
N ALA A 184 2.54 -2.39 7.29
CA ALA A 184 2.79 -3.48 6.35
C ALA A 184 1.59 -4.41 6.15
N GLN A 185 0.43 -4.03 6.68
CA GLN A 185 -0.78 -4.83 6.65
C GLN A 185 -1.91 -3.98 6.11
N ASP A 186 -1.98 -3.86 4.79
CA ASP A 186 -3.22 -3.48 4.12
C ASP A 186 -4.04 -4.75 3.80
N PRO A 187 -4.98 -5.14 4.69
CA PRO A 187 -5.77 -6.35 4.50
C PRO A 187 -6.65 -6.27 3.25
N TRP A 188 -6.99 -5.07 2.77
CA TRP A 188 -7.81 -4.89 1.58
C TRP A 188 -7.07 -5.27 0.31
N THR A 189 -5.80 -4.88 0.21
CA THR A 189 -4.98 -5.22 -0.95
C THR A 189 -4.77 -6.74 -1.05
N ALA A 190 -4.51 -7.40 0.10
CA ALA A 190 -4.40 -8.85 0.18
C ALA A 190 -5.72 -9.58 -0.15
N ALA A 191 -6.84 -9.10 0.38
CA ALA A 191 -8.17 -9.64 0.10
C ALA A 191 -8.56 -9.49 -1.37
N ALA A 192 -8.27 -8.34 -1.99
CA ALA A 192 -8.52 -8.10 -3.40
C ALA A 192 -7.72 -9.05 -4.29
N ALA A 193 -6.43 -9.25 -4.02
CA ALA A 193 -5.59 -10.19 -4.76
C ALA A 193 -6.11 -11.64 -4.64
N ALA A 194 -6.47 -12.07 -3.43
CA ALA A 194 -7.05 -13.39 -3.19
C ALA A 194 -8.39 -13.57 -3.95
N LEU A 195 -9.26 -12.55 -3.93
CA LEU A 195 -10.52 -12.57 -4.65
C LEU A 195 -10.31 -12.69 -6.17
N VAL A 196 -9.36 -11.94 -6.74
CA VAL A 196 -9.02 -12.01 -8.16
C VAL A 196 -8.58 -13.43 -8.55
N LEU A 197 -7.69 -14.05 -7.76
CA LEU A 197 -7.24 -15.42 -8.02
C LEU A 197 -8.38 -16.45 -7.90
N LEU A 198 -9.25 -16.31 -6.90
CA LEU A 198 -10.41 -17.18 -6.72
C LEU A 198 -11.39 -17.07 -7.89
N VAL A 199 -11.74 -15.85 -8.30
CA VAL A 199 -12.60 -15.59 -9.47
C VAL A 199 -11.98 -16.19 -10.73
N THR A 200 -10.66 -16.02 -10.91
CA THR A 200 -9.93 -16.59 -12.05
C THR A 200 -9.98 -18.12 -12.05
N ALA A 201 -9.79 -18.76 -10.90
CA ALA A 201 -9.88 -20.22 -10.76
C ALA A 201 -11.27 -20.75 -11.11
N VAL A 202 -12.32 -20.06 -10.62
CA VAL A 202 -13.72 -20.41 -10.94
C VAL A 202 -13.98 -20.25 -12.43
N ALA A 203 -13.59 -19.13 -13.02
CA ALA A 203 -13.76 -18.88 -14.46
C ALA A 203 -13.01 -19.94 -15.30
N ALA A 204 -11.75 -20.22 -14.96
CA ALA A 204 -10.91 -21.21 -15.63
C ALA A 204 -11.47 -22.64 -15.55
N ALA A 205 -12.09 -23.01 -14.43
CA ALA A 205 -12.73 -24.31 -14.27
C ALA A 205 -14.09 -24.37 -14.98
N TRP A 206 -14.84 -23.27 -15.01
CA TRP A 206 -16.21 -23.24 -15.51
C TRP A 206 -16.30 -23.14 -17.04
N ILE A 207 -15.43 -22.35 -17.69
CA ILE A 207 -15.45 -22.13 -19.14
C ILE A 207 -15.25 -23.43 -19.94
N PRO A 208 -14.22 -24.26 -19.69
CA PRO A 208 -14.01 -25.51 -20.43
C PRO A 208 -15.10 -26.54 -20.13
N ALA A 209 -15.54 -26.63 -18.88
CA ALA A 209 -16.55 -27.58 -18.45
C ALA A 209 -17.93 -27.27 -19.08
N ARG A 210 -18.25 -25.98 -19.29
CA ARG A 210 -19.43 -25.57 -20.08
C ARG A 210 -19.27 -25.83 -21.57
N ARG A 211 -18.09 -25.61 -22.14
CA ARG A 211 -17.83 -25.90 -23.57
C ARG A 211 -18.01 -27.39 -23.87
N ALA A 212 -17.47 -28.27 -23.02
CA ALA A 212 -17.61 -29.72 -23.15
C ALA A 212 -19.09 -30.17 -23.20
N GLY A 213 -19.93 -29.67 -22.29
CA GLY A 213 -21.35 -30.04 -22.25
C GLY A 213 -22.16 -29.56 -23.46
N ARG A 214 -21.72 -28.53 -24.18
CA ARG A 214 -22.38 -28.04 -25.41
C ARG A 214 -21.91 -28.76 -26.67
N VAL A 215 -20.64 -29.16 -26.72
CA VAL A 215 -20.06 -29.84 -27.88
C VAL A 215 -20.58 -31.29 -27.98
N ASP A 216 -20.65 -32.01 -26.85
CA ASP A 216 -21.16 -33.39 -26.85
C ASP A 216 -22.66 -33.47 -27.17
N ALA A 217 -23.47 -32.47 -26.77
CA ALA A 217 -24.90 -32.46 -27.09
C ALA A 217 -25.18 -32.33 -28.60
N LEU A 218 -24.35 -31.58 -29.33
CA LEU A 218 -24.49 -31.42 -30.78
C LEU A 218 -23.96 -32.63 -31.57
N VAL A 219 -22.96 -33.34 -31.03
CA VAL A 219 -22.47 -34.59 -31.62
C VAL A 219 -23.45 -35.74 -31.37
N ALA A 220 -24.05 -35.82 -30.19
CA ALA A 220 -25.05 -36.84 -29.84
C ALA A 220 -26.39 -36.67 -30.59
N LEU A 221 -26.71 -35.48 -31.10
CA LEU A 221 -27.89 -35.24 -31.94
C LEU A 221 -27.69 -35.59 -33.43
N ARG A 222 -26.47 -35.98 -33.84
CA ARG A 222 -26.11 -36.22 -35.24
C ARG A 222 -25.90 -37.70 -35.58
N SER A 223 -26.22 -38.60 -34.66
CA SER A 223 -26.20 -40.07 -34.80
C SER A 223 -27.52 -40.65 -34.34
#